data_AF-A0A2P7MR47-F1
#
_entry.id   AF-A0A2P7MR47-F1
#
_cell.length_a   1.000
_cell.length_b   1.000
_cell.length_c   1.000
_cell.angle_alpha   90.00
_cell.angle_beta   90.00
_cell.angle_gamma   90.00
#
_symmetry.space_group_name_H-M   'P 1'
#
loop_
_entity.id
_entity.type
_entity.pdbx_description
1 polymer ?
#
loop_
_entity_poly.entity_id
_entity_poly.type
_entity_poly.pdbx_seq_one_letter_code
_entity_poly.pdbx_strand_id
1 'polypeptide(L)' 'MVISTSSQPPPSAALLRLLRNQFGLSESALALGLRQAQQEQAPLPVVLWRFGLISLEQFDALLSWQDQE' A
#
# COMPACT_ATOMS: atom_id res chain seq x y z
N MET A 1 -22.54 -14.43 2.96
CA MET A 1 -21.85 -14.14 1.69
C MET A 1 -21.07 -12.85 1.90
N VAL A 2 -19.75 -12.93 2.12
CA VAL A 2 -18.92 -11.73 2.34
C VAL A 2 -18.58 -11.16 0.97
N ILE A 3 -19.38 -10.20 0.54
CA ILE A 3 -19.08 -9.37 -0.64
C ILE A 3 -18.02 -8.33 -0.24
N SER A 4 -16.77 -8.75 -0.17
CA SER A 4 -15.65 -7.80 -0.24
C SER A 4 -15.32 -7.51 -1.70
N THR A 5 -16.34 -7.14 -2.49
CA THR A 5 -16.14 -6.44 -3.77
C THR A 5 -16.00 -4.95 -3.47
N SER A 6 -14.96 -4.58 -2.73
CA SER A 6 -14.61 -3.17 -2.58
C SER A 6 -13.55 -2.89 -3.63
N SER A 7 -13.95 -2.25 -4.73
CA SER A 7 -13.00 -1.57 -5.62
C SER A 7 -12.06 -0.79 -4.71
N GLN A 8 -10.81 -1.24 -4.64
CA GLN A 8 -9.89 -0.71 -3.64
C GLN A 8 -9.81 0.80 -3.84
N PRO A 9 -10.20 1.61 -2.83
CA PRO A 9 -10.18 3.04 -2.99
C PRO A 9 -8.75 3.46 -3.36
N PRO A 10 -8.60 4.44 -4.26
CA PRO A 10 -7.27 4.96 -4.56
C PRO A 10 -6.60 5.33 -3.23
N PRO A 11 -5.33 4.96 -3.04
CA PRO A 11 -4.66 5.19 -1.78
C PRO A 11 -4.74 6.67 -1.42
N SER A 12 -5.15 6.95 -0.19
CA SER A 12 -5.29 8.31 0.30
C SER A 12 -3.97 9.06 0.13
N ALA A 13 -4.04 10.36 -0.14
CA ALA A 13 -2.83 11.18 -0.24
C ALA A 13 -1.99 11.12 1.05
N ALA A 14 -2.64 10.88 2.20
CA ALA A 14 -1.99 10.63 3.48
C ALA A 14 -1.13 9.35 3.47
N LEU A 15 -1.63 8.23 2.94
CA LEU A 15 -0.89 6.98 2.80
C LEU A 15 0.35 7.18 1.92
N LEU A 16 0.21 7.83 0.77
CA LEU A 16 1.34 8.10 -0.14
C LEU A 16 2.41 8.98 0.51
N ARG A 17 1.98 9.99 1.28
CA ARG A 17 2.90 10.86 2.03
C ARG A 17 3.59 10.10 3.16
N LEU A 18 2.88 9.22 3.86
CA LEU A 18 3.45 8.35 4.89
C LEU A 18 4.48 7.41 4.27
N LEU A 19 4.16 6.73 3.18
CA LEU A 19 5.09 5.86 2.45
C LEU A 19 6.35 6.60 1.99
N ARG A 20 6.22 7.85 1.53
CA ARG A 20 7.38 8.66 1.15
C ARG A 20 8.19 9.14 2.35
N ASN A 21 7.54 9.61 3.41
CA ASN A 21 8.20 10.24 4.55
C ASN A 21 8.71 9.23 5.59
N GLN A 22 7.88 8.25 5.98
CA GLN A 22 8.22 7.24 6.99
C GLN A 22 9.05 6.09 6.41
N PHE A 23 8.69 5.61 5.21
CA PHE A 23 9.33 4.43 4.60
C PHE A 23 10.43 4.80 3.61
N GLY A 24 10.61 6.10 3.32
CA GLY A 24 11.62 6.58 2.37
C GLY A 24 11.41 6.08 0.94
N LEU A 25 10.20 5.65 0.58
CA LEU A 25 9.95 5.09 -0.75
C LEU A 25 10.12 6.18 -1.82
N SER A 26 10.92 5.85 -2.83
CA SER A 26 11.07 6.68 -4.01
C SER A 26 9.77 6.71 -4.83
N GLU A 27 9.55 7.80 -5.56
CA GLU A 27 8.36 7.95 -6.43
C GLU A 27 8.22 6.79 -7.43
N SER A 28 9.34 6.27 -7.95
CA SER A 28 9.36 5.10 -8.82
C SER A 28 8.80 3.83 -8.16
N ALA A 29 9.13 3.60 -6.88
CA ALA A 29 8.63 2.45 -6.12
C ALA A 29 7.13 2.58 -5.84
N LEU A 30 6.67 3.80 -5.50
CA LEU A 30 5.25 4.09 -5.34
C LEU A 30 4.48 3.90 -6.64
N ALA A 31 4.99 4.42 -7.76
CA ALA A 31 4.37 4.28 -9.07
C ALA A 31 4.29 2.82 -9.53
N LEU A 32 5.31 2.02 -9.23
CA LEU A 32 5.30 0.58 -9.50
C LEU A 32 4.27 -0.14 -8.63
N GLY A 33 4.26 0.14 -7.33
CA GLY A 33 3.28 -0.41 -6.39
C GLY A 33 1.84 -0.09 -6.79
N LEU A 34 1.57 1.15 -7.20
CA LEU A 34 0.25 1.61 -7.66
C LEU A 34 -0.22 0.87 -8.90
N ARG A 35 0.62 0.78 -9.94
CA ARG A 35 0.28 0.06 -11.17
C ARG A 35 -0.01 -1.41 -10.89
N GLN A 36 0.84 -2.05 -10.10
CA GLN A 36 0.68 -3.46 -9.80
C GLN A 36 -0.54 -3.71 -8.89
N ALA A 37 -0.83 -2.83 -7.93
CA ALA A 37 -2.05 -2.88 -7.13
C ALA A 37 -3.30 -2.81 -8.01
N GLN A 38 -3.27 -1.97 -9.04
CA GLN A 38 -4.35 -1.87 -10.02
C GLN A 38 -4.47 -3.14 -10.89
N GLN A 39 -3.34 -3.66 -11.40
CA GLN A 39 -3.31 -4.85 -12.25
C GLN A 39 -3.74 -6.12 -11.50
N GLU A 40 -3.22 -6.32 -10.30
CA GLU A 40 -3.49 -7.50 -9.47
C GLU A 40 -4.79 -7.38 -8.68
N GLN A 41 -5.46 -6.21 -8.74
CA GLN A 41 -6.61 -5.88 -7.89
C GLN A 41 -6.29 -6.14 -6.41
N ALA A 42 -5.07 -5.77 -5.99
CA ALA A 42 -4.50 -6.12 -4.70
C ALA A 42 -4.17 -4.87 -3.85
N PRO A 43 -4.16 -4.99 -2.51
CA PRO A 43 -3.77 -3.91 -1.61
C PRO A 43 -2.39 -3.37 -1.92
N LEU A 44 -2.26 -2.04 -2.02
CA LEU A 44 -0.95 -1.39 -2.13
C LEU A 44 0.05 -1.89 -1.08
N PRO A 45 -0.31 -2.06 0.21
CA PRO A 45 0.58 -2.65 1.22
C PRO A 45 1.12 -4.02 0.82
N VAL A 46 0.23 -4.89 0.32
CA VAL A 46 0.57 -6.28 -0.02
C VAL A 46 1.51 -6.31 -1.20
N VAL A 47 1.26 -5.46 -2.21
CA VAL A 47 2.15 -5.31 -3.36
C VAL A 47 3.52 -4.79 -2.92
N LEU A 48 3.58 -3.74 -2.10
CA LEU A 48 4.86 -3.19 -1.63
C LEU A 48 5.69 -4.25 -0.89
N TRP A 49 5.06 -5.03 -0.02
CA TRP A 49 5.73 -6.12 0.69
C TRP A 49 6.17 -7.24 -0.24
N ARG A 50 5.31 -7.66 -1.18
CA ARG A 50 5.61 -8.75 -2.13
C ARG A 50 6.77 -8.41 -3.08
N PHE A 51 6.97 -7.13 -3.39
CA PHE A 51 8.11 -6.64 -4.17
C PHE A 51 9.36 -6.39 -3.32
N GLY A 52 9.30 -6.61 -2.01
CA GLY A 52 10.41 -6.34 -1.09
C GLY A 52 10.73 -4.85 -0.94
N LEU A 53 9.78 -3.96 -1.28
CA LEU A 53 9.94 -2.52 -1.12
C LEU A 53 9.81 -2.10 0.36
N ILE A 54 9.14 -2.92 1.16
CA ILE A 54 8.98 -2.74 2.61
C ILE A 54 9.20 -4.07 3.34
N SER A 55 9.72 -4.01 4.56
CA SER A 55 9.88 -5.16 5.47
C SER A 55 8.55 -5.60 6.08
N LEU A 56 8.50 -6.79 6.69
CA LEU A 56 7.32 -7.27 7.40
C LEU A 56 6.87 -6.30 8.52
N GLU A 57 7.81 -5.78 9.32
CA GLU A 57 7.52 -4.79 10.38
C GLU A 57 6.90 -3.50 9.82
N GLN A 58 7.43 -3.06 8.68
CA GLN A 58 6.95 -1.88 7.96
C GLN A 58 5.54 -2.12 7.39
N PHE A 59 5.31 -3.31 6.84
CA PHE A 59 4.00 -3.72 6.37
C PHE A 59 2.97 -3.77 7.50
N ASP A 60 3.32 -4.33 8.66
CA ASP A 60 2.45 -4.38 9.83
C ASP A 60 2.10 -2.97 10.35
N ALA A 61 3.09 -2.07 10.44
CA ALA A 61 2.86 -0.68 10.80
C ALA A 61 1.98 0.07 9.79
N LEU A 62 2.13 -0.23 8.49
CA LEU A 62 1.31 0.35 7.44
C LEU A 62 -0.15 -0.12 7.55
N LEU A 63 -0.37 -1.41 7.78
CA LEU A 63 -1.71 -1.96 8.00
C LEU A 63 -2.36 -1.37 9.26
N SER A 64 -1.60 -1.29 10.35
CA SER A 64 -2.06 -0.69 11.61
C SER A 64 -2.42 0.78 11.43
N TRP A 65 -1.65 1.54 10.62
CA TRP A 65 -1.99 2.92 10.29
C TRP A 65 -3.28 3.04 9.47
N GLN A 66 -3.51 2.11 8.53
CA GLN A 66 -4.74 2.09 7.72
C GLN A 66 -5.99 1.71 8.51
N ASP A 67 -5.86 0.91 9.57
CA ASP A 67 -6.98 0.56 10.47
C ASP A 67 -7.39 1.73 11.38
N GLN A 68 -6.47 2.67 11.63
CA GLN A 68 -6.67 3.84 12.48
C GLN A 68 -7.29 5.05 11.75
N GLU A 69 -7.43 5.01 10.42
CA GLU A 69 -8.07 6.04 9.57
C GLU A 69 -9.49 5.62 9.14
#